data_AF-A0A452Y988-F1
#
_entry.id   AF-A0A452Y988-F1
#
_cell.length_a   1.000
_cell.length_b   1.000
_cell.length_c   1.000
_cell.angle_alpha   90.00
_cell.angle_beta   90.00
_cell.angle_gamma   90.00
#
_symmetry.space_group_name_H-M   'P 1'
#
loop_
_entity.id
_entity.type
_entity.pdbx_description
1 polymer ?
#
loop_
_entity_poly.entity_id
_entity_poly.type
_entity_poly.pdbx_seq_one_letter_code
_entity_poly.pdbx_strand_id
1 'polypeptide(L)'
;MTSLSITVMTLNLHEGNQPSESPNSWEKRRDICVSVITSYSPTILCTQQGLRCQLDYLQQCLPGYEQFGISRKGSQDTTDEYCTIFYEKEKVFLSLT
;
A
#
# COMPACT_ATOMS: atom_id res chain seq x y z
N MET A 1 -10.17 17.25 -26.76
CA MET A 1 -10.50 16.60 -25.47
C MET A 1 -9.19 16.12 -24.88
N THR A 2 -8.81 16.58 -23.69
CA THR A 2 -7.70 15.98 -22.95
C THR A 2 -8.15 14.61 -22.47
N SER A 3 -7.48 13.55 -22.93
CA SER A 3 -7.71 12.19 -22.43
C SER A 3 -7.27 12.13 -20.97
N LEU A 4 -8.17 11.70 -20.08
CA LEU A 4 -7.83 11.40 -18.70
C LEU A 4 -7.08 10.05 -18.70
N SER A 5 -5.84 10.05 -18.22
CA SER A 5 -5.05 8.84 -18.05
C SER A 5 -4.90 8.55 -16.56
N ILE A 6 -5.22 7.32 -16.16
CA ILE A 6 -5.09 6.82 -14.80
C ILE A 6 -4.15 5.63 -14.85
N THR A 7 -3.13 5.63 -14.00
CA THR A 7 -2.24 4.49 -13.80
C THR A 7 -2.66 3.72 -12.56
N VAL A 8 -2.75 2.40 -12.69
CA VAL A 8 -3.14 1.51 -11.59
C VAL A 8 -2.04 0.48 -11.39
N MET A 9 -1.65 0.27 -10.14
CA MET A 9 -0.72 -0.78 -9.74
C MET A 9 -1.42 -1.76 -8.81
N THR A 10 -1.18 -3.05 -9.02
CA THR A 10 -1.47 -4.08 -8.00
C THR A 10 -0.15 -4.66 -7.51
N LEU A 11 0.02 -4.74 -6.19
CA LEU A 11 1.27 -5.19 -5.57
C LEU A 11 0.99 -5.96 -4.28
N ASN A 12 1.29 -7.25 -4.29
CA ASN A 12 1.29 -8.05 -3.07
C ASN A 12 2.55 -7.73 -2.25
N LEU A 13 2.37 -7.33 -0.98
CA LEU A 13 3.46 -6.91 -0.08
C LEU A 13 4.20 -8.08 0.56
N HIS A 14 3.80 -9.31 0.26
CA HIS A 14 4.31 -10.55 0.84
C HIS A 14 4.18 -10.58 2.37
N GLU A 15 4.39 -11.76 2.95
CA GLU A 15 4.27 -11.98 4.39
C GLU A 15 5.18 -11.03 5.19
N GLY A 16 4.59 -10.23 6.08
CA GLY A 16 5.33 -9.27 6.90
C GLY A 16 5.93 -9.83 8.19
N ASN A 17 5.49 -11.00 8.65
CA ASN A 17 5.88 -11.58 9.95
C ASN A 17 7.06 -12.57 9.86
N GLN A 18 7.91 -12.45 8.85
CA GLN A 18 9.09 -13.29 8.73
C GLN A 18 10.18 -12.89 9.75
N PRO A 19 10.98 -13.85 10.28
CA PRO A 19 12.10 -13.53 11.15
C PRO A 19 13.07 -12.55 10.48
N SER A 20 13.70 -11.65 11.24
CA SER A 20 14.67 -10.66 10.73
C SER A 20 15.81 -11.29 9.91
N GLU A 21 16.22 -12.50 10.29
CA GLU A 21 17.27 -13.27 9.63
C GLU A 21 16.86 -13.79 8.25
N SER A 22 15.54 -13.90 7.97
CA SER A 22 15.04 -14.29 6.65
C SER A 22 15.63 -13.37 5.58
N PRO A 23 16.12 -13.90 4.44
CA PRO A 23 16.56 -13.06 3.32
C PRO A 23 15.40 -12.23 2.74
N ASN A 24 14.15 -12.66 2.97
CA ASN A 24 12.94 -12.02 2.47
C ASN A 24 12.18 -11.22 3.54
N SER A 25 12.77 -11.00 4.72
CA SER A 25 12.14 -10.24 5.80
C SER A 25 11.72 -8.85 5.35
N TRP A 26 10.62 -8.34 5.93
CA TRP A 26 10.08 -7.03 5.57
C TRP A 26 11.12 -5.92 5.64
N GLU A 27 11.97 -5.92 6.66
CA GLU A 27 13.03 -4.94 6.88
C GLU A 27 14.00 -4.86 5.71
N LYS A 28 14.31 -5.99 5.07
CA LYS A 28 15.25 -6.07 3.93
C LYS A 28 14.61 -5.69 2.60
N ARG A 29 13.28 -5.74 2.50
CA ARG A 29 12.51 -5.51 1.25
C ARG A 29 11.70 -4.21 1.22
N ARG A 30 11.49 -3.54 2.35
CA ARG A 30 10.64 -2.36 2.44
C ARG A 30 11.14 -1.18 1.59
N ASP A 31 12.46 -0.96 1.53
CA ASP A 31 13.04 0.16 0.78
C ASP A 31 12.90 -0.05 -0.73
N ILE A 32 13.12 -1.27 -1.24
CA ILE A 32 12.90 -1.60 -2.65
C ILE A 32 11.41 -1.56 -3.01
N CYS A 33 10.52 -1.95 -2.09
CA CYS A 33 9.08 -1.81 -2.28
C CYS A 33 8.68 -0.35 -2.51
N VAL A 34 9.18 0.57 -1.67
CA VAL A 34 8.96 2.02 -1.83
C VAL A 34 9.57 2.52 -3.15
N SER A 35 10.78 2.08 -3.49
CA SER A 35 11.44 2.46 -4.74
C SER A 35 10.62 2.06 -5.97
N VAL A 36 10.05 0.86 -6.00
CA VAL A 36 9.17 0.40 -7.09
C VAL A 36 7.92 1.27 -7.17
N ILE A 37 7.22 1.48 -6.06
CA ILE A 37 5.99 2.29 -6.04
C ILE A 37 6.27 3.72 -6.53
N THR A 38 7.32 4.35 -6.02
CA THR A 38 7.68 5.73 -6.37
C THR A 38 8.18 5.87 -7.80
N SER A 39 8.93 4.89 -8.33
CA SER A 39 9.42 4.91 -9.71
C SER A 39 8.28 4.88 -10.74
N TYR A 40 7.20 4.16 -10.45
CA TYR A 40 6.02 4.13 -11.33
C TYR A 40 4.98 5.21 -10.99
N SER A 41 4.97 5.74 -9.76
CA SER A 41 4.04 6.77 -9.29
C SER A 41 2.59 6.53 -9.74
N PRO A 42 1.97 5.37 -9.39
CA PRO A 42 0.64 5.03 -9.85
C PRO A 42 -0.41 5.99 -9.26
N THR A 43 -1.43 6.38 -10.01
CA THR A 43 -2.56 7.16 -9.47
C THR A 43 -3.31 6.38 -8.38
N ILE A 44 -3.44 5.06 -8.56
CA ILE A 44 -4.05 4.14 -7.60
C ILE A 44 -3.13 2.93 -7.41
N LEU A 45 -2.81 2.59 -6.16
CA LEU A 45 -2.06 1.41 -5.77
C LEU A 45 -2.94 0.49 -4.91
N CYS A 46 -3.16 -0.73 -5.37
CA CYS A 46 -3.89 -1.76 -4.64
C CYS A 46 -2.88 -2.76 -4.06
N THR A 47 -2.82 -2.83 -2.72
CA THR A 47 -1.95 -3.78 -2.02
C THR A 47 -2.70 -5.02 -1.56
N GLN A 48 -1.97 -6.12 -1.38
CA GLN A 48 -2.47 -7.35 -0.74
C GLN A 48 -1.47 -7.83 0.30
N GLN A 49 -1.95 -8.61 1.26
CA GLN A 49 -1.14 -9.15 2.37
C GLN A 49 -0.44 -8.08 3.21
N GLY A 50 -0.92 -6.83 3.17
CA GLY A 50 -0.32 -5.77 3.95
C GLY A 50 -0.69 -5.93 5.41
N LEU A 51 0.30 -6.20 6.27
CA LEU A 51 0.13 -6.02 7.72
C LEU A 51 0.15 -4.55 8.07
N ARG A 52 -0.47 -4.20 9.21
CA ARG A 52 -0.59 -2.81 9.67
C ARG A 52 0.77 -2.07 9.69
N CYS A 53 1.82 -2.72 10.19
CA CYS A 53 3.16 -2.14 10.25
C CYS A 53 3.78 -1.87 8.85
N GLN A 54 3.50 -2.72 7.86
CA GLN A 54 3.99 -2.53 6.49
C GLN A 54 3.27 -1.35 5.84
N LEU A 55 1.95 -1.27 6.03
CA LEU A 55 1.11 -0.20 5.49
C LEU A 55 1.42 1.16 6.11
N ASP A 56 1.64 1.21 7.44
CA ASP A 56 2.03 2.43 8.13
C ASP A 56 3.40 2.93 7.66
N TYR A 57 4.36 2.01 7.42
CA TYR A 57 5.65 2.35 6.82
C TYR A 57 5.48 2.91 5.40
N LEU A 58 4.69 2.26 4.54
CA LEU A 58 4.41 2.76 3.19
C LEU A 58 3.75 4.15 3.23
N GLN A 59 2.79 4.37 4.12
CA GLN A 59 2.14 5.67 4.30
C GLN A 59 3.11 6.78 4.70
N GLN A 60 4.09 6.49 5.57
CA GLN A 60 5.14 7.44 5.95
C GLN A 60 6.04 7.78 4.76
N CYS A 61 6.37 6.80 3.93
CA CYS A 61 7.21 6.99 2.74
C CYS A 61 6.47 7.61 1.54
N LEU A 62 5.14 7.59 1.54
CA LEU A 62 4.30 8.05 0.43
C LEU A 62 3.36 9.20 0.87
N PRO A 63 3.89 10.38 1.28
CA PRO A 63 3.08 11.48 1.83
C PRO A 63 2.09 12.13 0.84
N GLY A 64 2.25 11.85 -0.47
CA GLY A 64 1.32 12.26 -1.52
C GLY A 64 0.09 11.34 -1.67
N TYR A 65 0.07 10.23 -0.94
CA TYR A 65 -1.00 9.24 -1.00
C TYR A 65 -1.82 9.25 0.29
N GLU A 66 -3.12 9.01 0.14
CA GLU A 66 -3.99 8.59 1.22
C GLU A 66 -4.30 7.10 1.06
N GLN A 67 -4.76 6.45 2.13
CA GLN A 67 -5.07 5.02 2.11
C GLN A 67 -6.48 4.72 2.61
N PHE A 68 -7.09 3.67 2.05
CA PHE A 68 -8.40 3.14 2.43
C PHE A 68 -8.35 1.62 2.49
N GLY A 69 -8.90 1.05 3.56
CA GLY A 69 -8.98 -0.39 3.75
C GLY A 69 -9.21 -0.76 5.21
N ILE A 70 -9.78 -1.94 5.44
CA ILE A 70 -9.93 -2.56 6.76
C ILE A 70 -9.24 -3.92 6.76
N SER A 71 -8.96 -4.46 7.95
CA SER A 71 -8.43 -5.82 8.07
C SER A 71 -9.42 -6.80 7.47
N ARG A 72 -8.90 -7.90 6.90
CA ARG A 72 -9.72 -9.02 6.42
C ARG A 72 -10.62 -9.64 7.50
N LYS A 73 -10.32 -9.41 8.79
CA LYS A 73 -11.13 -9.84 9.93
C LYS A 73 -12.14 -8.80 10.42
N GLY A 74 -12.20 -7.63 9.79
CA GLY A 74 -13.16 -6.57 10.09
C GLY A 74 -12.51 -5.29 10.65
N SER A 75 -13.33 -4.25 10.83
CA SER A 75 -12.87 -2.90 11.17
C SER A 75 -12.25 -2.76 12.57
N GLN A 76 -12.56 -3.67 13.48
CA GLN A 76 -12.01 -3.68 14.84
C GLN A 76 -10.68 -4.45 14.94
N ASP A 77 -10.32 -5.23 13.92
CA ASP A 77 -9.07 -5.97 13.90
C ASP A 77 -7.94 -5.11 13.31
N THR A 78 -6.79 -5.16 13.98
CA THR A 78 -5.54 -4.50 13.55
C THR A 78 -4.38 -5.47 13.42
N THR A 79 -4.62 -6.77 13.59
CA THR A 79 -3.59 -7.80 13.70
C THR A 79 -3.40 -8.64 12.45
N ASP A 80 -4.39 -8.66 11.56
CA ASP A 80 -4.37 -9.46 10.32
C ASP A 80 -4.03 -8.61 9.08
N GLU A 81 -4.02 -9.26 7.92
CA GLU A 81 -3.72 -8.69 6.62
C GLU A 81 -4.86 -7.81 6.08
N TYR A 82 -4.47 -6.83 5.28
CA TYR A 82 -5.36 -5.88 4.61
C TYR A 82 -5.21 -5.98 3.08
N CYS A 83 -6.28 -5.61 2.39
CA CYS A 83 -6.25 -5.23 0.96
C CYS A 83 -6.39 -3.71 0.86
N THR A 84 -5.33 -2.98 1.20
CA THR A 84 -5.35 -1.52 1.27
C THR A 84 -5.17 -0.90 -0.11
N ILE A 85 -6.00 0.11 -0.39
CA ILE A 85 -5.91 0.96 -1.57
C ILE A 85 -5.25 2.26 -1.17
N PHE A 86 -4.11 2.58 -1.78
CA PHE A 86 -3.50 3.90 -1.74
C PHE A 86 -3.91 4.69 -2.99
N TYR A 87 -4.17 5.98 -2.83
CA TYR A 87 -4.55 6.86 -3.94
C TYR A 87 -3.86 8.22 -3.82
N GLU A 88 -3.44 8.78 -4.95
CA GLU A 88 -2.78 10.09 -5.00
C GLU A 88 -3.80 11.20 -4.68
N LYS A 89 -3.63 11.88 -3.55
CA LYS A 89 -4.67 12.74 -2.95
C LYS A 89 -5.02 13.97 -3.77
N GLU A 90 -4.12 14.43 -4.63
CA GLU A 90 -4.34 15.57 -5.53
C GLU A 90 -5.12 15.18 -6.81
N LYS A 91 -5.22 13.88 -7.11
CA LYS A 91 -5.87 13.37 -8.34
C LYS A 91 -7.14 12.57 -8.06
N VAL A 92 -7.27 11.98 -6.88
CA VAL A 92 -8.37 11.08 -6.54
C VAL A 92 -9.07 11.57 -5.28
N PHE A 93 -10.39 11.67 -5.36
CA PHE A 93 -11.27 11.92 -4.23
C PHE A 93 -12.03 10.64 -3.89
N LEU A 94 -11.94 10.19 -2.64
CA LEU A 94 -12.70 9.04 -2.14
C LEU A 94 -14.11 9.48 -1.74
N SER A 95 -15.12 8.99 -2.45
CA SER A 95 -16.54 9.23 -2.13
C SER A 95 -17.13 8.00 -1.43
N LEU A 96 -17.55 8.17 -0.17
CA LEU A 96 -18.32 7.18 0.58
C LEU A 96 -19.79 7.63 0.54
N THR A 97 -20.51 7.27 -0.52
CA THR A 97 -21.93 7.60 -0.76
C THR A 97 -22.75 6.34 -0.88
#